data_AF-A0A5D0S9D2-F1
#
_entry.id   AF-A0A5D0S9D2-F1
#
_cell.length_a   1.000
_cell.length_b   1.000
_cell.length_c   1.000
_cell.angle_alpha   90.00
_cell.angle_beta   90.00
_cell.angle_gamma   90.00
#
_symmetry.space_group_name_H-M   'P 1'
#
loop_
_entity.id
_entity.type
_entity.pdbx_description
1 polymer ?
#
loop_
_entity_poly.entity_id
_entity_poly.type
_entity_poly.pdbx_seq_one_letter_code
_entity_poly.pdbx_strand_id
1 'polypeptide(L)'
;MSAERAAAFKDPGKVWGVMRKAPKGGKRHPFDKRIKCIIAMVRGKVEHPIRIIKRQFGYMKACYRGLAKNRARLFTLFALGNLFLVRIKFMA
;
A
#
# COMPACT_ATOMS: atom_id res chain seq x y z
N MET A 1 -18.61 -8.78 18.80
CA MET A 1 -17.59 -8.91 17.72
C MET A 1 -16.41 -7.91 17.75
N SER A 2 -16.57 -6.58 17.71
CA SER A 2 -15.42 -5.64 17.74
C SER A 2 -14.82 -5.47 19.14
N ALA A 3 -15.69 -5.40 20.16
CA ALA A 3 -15.30 -5.28 21.57
C ALA A 3 -14.59 -6.54 22.11
N GLU A 4 -15.03 -7.73 21.70
CA GLU A 4 -14.38 -9.00 22.06
C GLU A 4 -12.96 -9.11 21.51
N ARG A 5 -12.73 -8.64 20.28
CA ARG A 5 -11.39 -8.59 19.69
C ARG A 5 -10.51 -7.59 20.42
N ALA A 6 -11.04 -6.41 20.78
CA ALA A 6 -10.31 -5.42 21.57
C ALA A 6 -9.86 -5.98 22.93
N ALA A 7 -10.70 -6.79 23.58
CA ALA A 7 -10.38 -7.43 24.85
C ALA A 7 -9.23 -8.45 24.77
N ALA A 8 -8.97 -9.02 23.60
CA ALA A 8 -7.86 -9.96 23.35
C ALA A 8 -6.49 -9.27 23.22
N PHE A 9 -6.42 -7.94 23.12
CA PHE A 9 -5.18 -7.17 23.00
C PHE A 9 -4.92 -6.31 24.25
N LYS A 10 -5.09 -6.90 25.44
CA LYS A 10 -4.83 -6.23 26.73
C LYS A 10 -3.42 -6.46 27.29
N ASP A 11 -2.61 -7.32 26.65
CA ASP A 11 -1.24 -7.58 27.10
C ASP A 11 -0.38 -6.30 27.03
N PRO A 12 0.56 -6.11 27.98
CA PRO A 12 1.43 -4.94 27.98
C PRO A 12 2.23 -4.86 26.66
N GLY A 13 2.12 -3.71 25.98
CA GLY A 13 2.76 -3.45 24.68
C GLY A 13 1.87 -3.69 23.45
N LYS A 14 0.65 -4.22 23.61
CA LYS A 14 -0.30 -4.36 22.50
C LYS A 14 -1.24 -3.15 22.43
N VAL A 15 -1.31 -2.52 21.26
CA VAL A 15 -2.24 -1.42 20.99
C VAL A 15 -3.32 -1.91 20.02
N TRP A 16 -4.57 -1.88 20.46
CA TRP A 16 -5.72 -2.14 19.59
C TRP A 16 -6.31 -0.82 19.08
N GLY A 17 -6.37 -0.69 17.75
CA GLY A 17 -6.93 0.48 17.11
C GLY A 17 -7.59 0.14 15.78
N VAL A 18 -8.77 0.70 15.55
CA VAL A 18 -9.44 0.66 14.24
C VAL A 18 -9.19 1.98 13.55
N MET A 19 -8.82 1.95 12.26
CA MET A 19 -8.63 3.17 11.48
C MET A 19 -9.93 3.99 11.48
N ARG A 20 -9.85 5.21 12.02
CA ARG A 20 -10.95 6.16 12.07
C ARG A 20 -11.45 6.44 10.65
N LYS A 21 -12.71 6.12 10.37
CA LYS A 21 -13.38 6.50 9.14
C LYS A 21 -14.28 7.69 9.43
N ALA A 22 -14.26 8.68 8.53
CA ALA A 22 -15.19 9.80 8.61
C ALA A 22 -16.64 9.28 8.45
N PRO A 23 -17.59 9.73 9.27
CA PRO A 23 -19.00 9.35 9.14
C PRO A 23 -19.56 9.79 7.78
N LYS A 24 -20.47 8.99 7.22
CA LYS A 24 -21.19 9.34 5.98
C LYS A 24 -22.24 10.40 6.30
N GLY A 25 -22.31 11.46 5.49
CA GLY A 25 -23.35 12.50 5.57
C GLY A 25 -23.18 13.59 6.63
N GLY A 26 -22.12 13.55 7.46
CA GLY A 26 -21.87 14.55 8.50
C GLY A 26 -20.81 15.60 8.18
N LYS A 27 -20.73 16.67 9.01
CA LYS A 27 -19.63 17.66 8.98
C LYS A 27 -18.30 16.94 9.25
N ARG A 28 -17.32 17.10 8.36
CA ARG A 28 -16.00 16.44 8.48
C ARG A 28 -15.18 17.10 9.59
N HIS A 29 -14.68 16.31 10.53
CA HIS A 29 -13.77 16.82 11.55
C HIS A 29 -12.41 17.18 10.90
N PRO A 30 -11.71 18.25 11.34
CA PRO A 30 -10.38 18.60 10.82
C PRO A 30 -9.37 17.44 10.81
N PHE A 31 -9.41 16.58 11.84
CA PHE A 31 -8.61 15.35 11.91
C PHE A 31 -8.89 14.37 10.76
N ASP A 32 -10.15 14.21 10.34
CA ASP A 32 -10.49 13.31 9.23
C ASP A 32 -9.92 13.84 7.91
N LYS A 33 -9.85 15.16 7.74
CA LYS A 33 -9.22 15.80 6.56
C LYS A 33 -7.73 15.47 6.54
N ARG A 34 -7.03 15.66 7.66
CA ARG A 34 -5.59 15.38 7.77
C ARG A 34 -5.26 13.91 7.50
N ILE A 35 -6.00 12.98 8.11
CA ILE A 35 -5.82 11.53 7.90
C ILE A 35 -6.01 11.16 6.42
N LYS A 36 -7.07 11.68 5.79
CA LYS A 36 -7.32 11.42 4.36
C LYS A 36 -6.22 11.98 3.46
N CYS A 37 -5.71 13.18 3.75
CA CYS A 37 -4.57 13.74 3.02
C CYS A 37 -3.34 12.84 3.13
N ILE A 38 -2.98 12.38 4.33
CA ILE A 38 -1.83 11.48 4.54
C ILE A 38 -2.01 10.18 3.74
N ILE A 39 -3.19 9.54 3.83
CA ILE A 39 -3.47 8.31 3.09
C ILE A 39 -3.40 8.55 1.57
N ALA A 40 -3.94 9.67 1.08
CA ALA A 40 -3.88 10.02 -0.33
C ALA A 40 -2.44 10.24 -0.81
N MET A 41 -1.60 10.91 -0.01
CA MET A 41 -0.17 11.09 -0.33
C MET A 41 0.56 9.75 -0.40
N VAL A 42 0.31 8.86 0.57
CA VAL A 42 0.90 7.50 0.57
C VAL A 42 0.43 6.72 -0.67
N ARG A 43 -0.87 6.80 -1.02
CA ARG A 43 -1.41 6.16 -2.24
C ARG A 43 -0.73 6.66 -3.50
N GLY A 44 -0.59 7.97 -3.67
CA GLY A 44 0.10 8.54 -4.84
C GLY A 44 1.54 8.03 -4.98
N LYS A 45 2.28 7.90 -3.87
CA LYS A 45 3.65 7.34 -3.88
C LYS A 45 3.68 5.86 -4.27
N VAL A 46 2.70 5.06 -3.84
CA VAL A 46 2.64 3.61 -4.10
C VAL A 46 2.07 3.29 -5.49
N GLU A 47 1.15 4.12 -6.00
CA GLU A 47 0.58 3.94 -7.33
C GLU A 47 1.61 4.10 -8.44
N HIS A 48 2.62 4.97 -8.25
CA HIS A 48 3.68 5.20 -9.22
C HIS A 48 4.51 3.95 -9.57
N PRO A 49 5.15 3.23 -8.62
CA PRO A 49 5.87 2.00 -8.91
C PRO A 49 4.95 0.89 -9.42
N ILE A 50 3.70 0.80 -8.92
CA ILE A 50 2.71 -0.16 -9.42
C ILE A 50 2.39 0.11 -10.89
N ARG A 51 2.27 1.38 -11.29
CA ARG A 51 2.04 1.78 -12.69
C ARG A 51 3.22 1.36 -13.57
N ILE A 52 4.46 1.59 -13.13
CA ILE A 52 5.66 1.17 -13.86
C ILE A 52 5.66 -0.35 -14.08
N ILE A 53 5.42 -1.13 -13.02
CA ILE A 53 5.41 -2.59 -13.09
C ILE A 53 4.31 -3.10 -14.02
N LYS A 54 3.09 -2.55 -13.92
CA LYS A 54 1.95 -3.00 -14.73
C LYS A 54 2.02 -2.54 -16.18
N ARG A 55 2.46 -1.30 -16.44
CA ARG A 55 2.47 -0.68 -17.79
C ARG A 55 3.78 -0.90 -18.53
N GLN A 56 4.93 -0.62 -17.90
CA GLN A 56 6.23 -0.68 -18.58
C GLN A 56 6.77 -2.11 -18.67
N PHE A 57 6.61 -2.90 -17.60
CA PHE A 57 7.07 -4.29 -17.54
C PHE A 57 5.98 -5.33 -17.87
N GLY A 58 4.77 -4.87 -18.23
CA GLY A 58 3.70 -5.74 -18.73
C GLY A 58 3.13 -6.75 -17.73
N TYR A 59 3.28 -6.54 -16.42
CA TYR A 59 2.72 -7.44 -15.40
C TYR A 59 1.22 -7.21 -15.19
N MET A 60 0.41 -7.62 -16.17
CA MET A 60 -1.05 -7.44 -16.14
C MET A 60 -1.80 -8.62 -15.52
N LYS A 61 -1.31 -9.85 -15.71
CA LYS A 61 -1.93 -11.09 -15.19
C LYS A 61 -0.88 -11.94 -14.50
N ALA A 62 -1.24 -12.51 -13.35
CA ALA A 62 -0.45 -13.56 -12.72
C ALA A 62 -0.50 -14.80 -13.61
N CYS A 63 0.64 -15.44 -13.85
CA CYS A 63 0.67 -16.68 -14.63
C CYS A 63 0.18 -17.83 -13.74
N TYR A 64 -0.63 -18.74 -14.29
CA TYR A 64 -1.02 -19.98 -13.63
C TYR A 64 0.16 -20.98 -13.66
N ARG A 65 1.25 -20.66 -12.94
CA ARG A 65 2.45 -21.49 -12.79
C ARG A 65 2.85 -21.73 -11.33
N GLY A 66 1.97 -21.35 -10.39
CA GLY A 66 2.16 -21.51 -8.94
C GLY A 66 2.55 -20.21 -8.22
N LEU A 67 2.19 -20.12 -6.94
CA LEU A 67 2.38 -18.93 -6.10
C LEU A 67 3.86 -18.56 -5.92
N ALA A 68 4.75 -19.54 -5.78
CA ALA A 68 6.18 -19.31 -5.61
C ALA A 68 6.81 -18.60 -6.83
N LYS A 69 6.50 -19.07 -8.04
CA LYS A 69 7.00 -18.47 -9.29
C LYS A 69 6.44 -17.06 -9.51
N ASN A 70 5.18 -16.83 -9.16
CA ASN A 70 4.58 -15.49 -9.23
C ASN A 70 5.21 -14.51 -8.23
N ARG A 71 5.52 -14.95 -7.00
CA ARG A 71 6.23 -14.12 -6.02
C ARG A 71 7.62 -13.74 -6.52
N ALA A 72 8.41 -14.72 -6.97
CA ALA A 72 9.74 -14.47 -7.51
C ALA A 72 9.72 -13.44 -8.65
N ARG A 73 8.79 -13.60 -9.61
CA ARG A 73 8.58 -12.63 -10.70
C ARG A 73 8.21 -11.23 -10.22
N LEU A 74 7.37 -11.13 -9.20
CA LEU A 74 6.99 -9.83 -8.65
C LEU A 74 8.18 -9.13 -7.98
N PHE A 75 8.98 -9.86 -7.19
CA PHE A 75 10.18 -9.31 -6.56
C PHE A 75 11.22 -8.83 -7.58
N THR A 76 11.49 -9.62 -8.63
CA THR A 76 12.43 -9.21 -9.67
C THR A 76 11.94 -7.96 -10.42
N LEU A 77 10.65 -7.87 -10.72
CA LEU A 77 10.06 -6.67 -11.34
C LEU A 77 10.10 -5.44 -10.44
N PHE A 78 9.94 -5.60 -9.13
CA PHE A 78 10.12 -4.49 -8.18
C PHE A 78 11.57 -4.02 -8.11
N ALA A 79 12.54 -4.94 -8.12
CA ALA A 79 13.96 -4.59 -8.17
C ALA A 79 14.30 -3.81 -9.45
N LEU A 80 13.82 -4.28 -10.60
CA LEU A 80 13.98 -3.59 -11.89
C LEU A 80 13.23 -2.26 -11.93
N GLY A 81 12.04 -2.18 -11.33
CA GLY A 81 11.28 -0.94 -11.21
C GLY A 81 12.02 0.13 -10.41
N ASN A 82 12.67 -0.27 -9.31
CA ASN A 82 13.52 0.63 -8.53
C ASN A 82 14.74 1.10 -9.32
N LEU A 83 15.40 0.22 -10.07
CA LEU A 83 16.51 0.60 -10.95
C LEU A 83 16.05 1.56 -12.05
N PHE A 84 14.89 1.30 -12.65
CA PHE A 84 14.28 2.15 -13.67
C PHE A 84 13.97 3.56 -13.15
N LEU A 85 13.57 3.70 -11.87
CA LEU A 85 13.38 5.01 -11.24
C LEU A 85 14.70 5.77 -11.05
N VAL A 86 15.79 5.06 -10.78
CA VAL A 86 17.12 5.66 -10.59
C VAL A 86 17.80 5.99 -11.92
N ARG A 87 17.33 5.46 -13.06
CA ARG A 87 17.95 5.69 -14.38
C ARG A 87 18.18 7.16 -14.74
N ILE A 88 17.30 8.06 -14.28
CA ILE A 88 17.43 9.51 -14.51
C ILE A 88 18.71 10.07 -13.88
N LYS A 89 19.19 9.47 -12.78
CA LYS A 89 20.45 9.85 -12.11
C LYS A 89 21.71 9.33 -12.83
N PHE A 90 21.57 8.33 -13.70
CA PHE A 90 22.68 7.73 -14.45
C PHE A 90 22.73 8.18 -15.92
N MET A 91 21.72 8.92 -16.39
CA MET A 91 21.68 9.53 -17.73
C MET A 91 22.02 11.02 -17.69
N ALA A 92 22.53 11.51 -16.55
CA ALA A 92 23.17 12.82 -16.40
C ALA A 92 24.68 12.60 -16.41
#